data_AF-A0A9E0KQB3-F1
#
_entry.id   AF-A0A9E0KQB3-F1
#
_cell.length_a   1.000
_cell.length_b   1.000
_cell.length_c   1.000
_cell.angle_alpha   90.00
_cell.angle_beta   90.00
_cell.angle_gamma   90.00
#
_symmetry.space_group_name_H-M   'P 1'
#
loop_
_entity.id
_entity.type
_entity.pdbx_description
1 polymer ?
#
loop_
_entity_poly.entity_id
_entity_poly.type
_entity_poly.pdbx_seq_one_letter_code
_entity_poly.pdbx_strand_id
1 'polypeptide(L)'
;MSKEKLTDSEWELVRDAHYWVNQALAAADGRVAILTKFRENKAFDKAVKEYKSANALIKDIIADGSDAAKGIEKASQAEAEKALNRIAAIVEQKLGANDLAALKDYLLSVGNAVASAAKEHGTGSAISEKESAALLKIESALKVSAAYATAHTVAKPAPAAAKPAPAKRDDDAREKAEAEAKAKKDAEAKARLEQAREEAEAKAKAKKDAESREKFEKARQEVEERQREAAAKAEAEAKAREEAAAAAAAAAAAPKYTKFIAEHTVQPGDNLSFISERYYGTQANFRIIYEANKDVIGDNMSLIRPGQVLKIPKL
;
A
#
# COMPACT_ATOMS: atom_id res chain seq x y z
N MET A 1 11.00 15.53 -33.88
CA MET A 1 10.39 15.36 -32.53
C MET A 1 9.81 13.95 -32.41
N SER A 2 9.71 13.37 -31.21
CA SER A 2 9.19 11.99 -31.05
C SER A 2 7.75 11.86 -31.56
N LYS A 3 7.00 12.96 -31.48
CA LYS A 3 5.66 13.16 -32.02
C LYS A 3 5.53 12.94 -33.54
N GLU A 4 6.58 13.18 -34.33
CA GLU A 4 6.53 13.01 -35.79
C GLU A 4 6.45 11.54 -36.23
N LYS A 5 6.84 10.61 -35.36
CA LYS A 5 6.83 9.16 -35.62
C LYS A 5 5.53 8.48 -35.18
N LEU A 6 4.61 9.23 -34.56
CA LEU A 6 3.37 8.73 -33.99
C LEU A 6 2.18 9.43 -34.66
N THR A 7 1.06 8.72 -34.82
CA THR A 7 -0.21 9.38 -35.18
C THR A 7 -0.72 10.21 -33.99
N ASP A 8 -1.65 11.15 -34.23
CA ASP A 8 -2.20 11.98 -33.14
C ASP A 8 -2.83 11.13 -32.02
N SER A 9 -3.56 10.06 -32.37
CA SER A 9 -4.15 9.14 -31.40
C SER A 9 -3.13 8.28 -30.66
N GLU A 10 -2.01 7.94 -31.31
CA GLU A 10 -0.91 7.23 -30.65
C GLU A 10 -0.13 8.17 -29.73
N TRP A 11 0.11 9.41 -30.15
CA TRP A 11 0.72 10.43 -29.33
C TRP A 11 -0.13 10.69 -28.08
N GLU A 12 -1.44 10.87 -28.24
CA GLU A 12 -2.37 11.07 -27.13
C GLU A 12 -2.29 9.92 -26.11
N LEU A 13 -2.23 8.68 -26.59
CA LEU A 13 -2.11 7.53 -25.70
C LEU A 13 -0.74 7.48 -24.99
N VAL A 14 0.35 7.78 -25.70
CA VAL A 14 1.73 7.74 -25.16
C VAL A 14 1.99 8.89 -24.18
N ARG A 15 1.52 10.11 -24.47
CA ARG A 15 1.64 11.24 -23.54
C ARG A 15 0.88 10.98 -22.24
N ASP A 16 -0.24 10.28 -22.32
CA ASP A 16 -1.08 9.96 -21.16
C ASP A 16 -0.54 8.81 -20.29
N ALA A 17 0.59 8.20 -20.65
CA ALA A 17 1.14 7.04 -19.96
C ALA A 17 1.30 7.24 -18.44
N HIS A 18 1.69 8.45 -18.01
CA HIS A 18 1.84 8.77 -16.60
C HIS A 18 0.50 8.88 -15.87
N TYR A 19 -0.55 9.37 -16.52
CA TYR A 19 -1.92 9.34 -15.98
C TYR A 19 -2.45 7.91 -15.83
N TRP A 20 -2.15 7.02 -16.80
CA TRP A 20 -2.50 5.61 -16.71
C TRP A 20 -1.84 4.90 -15.53
N VAL A 21 -0.59 5.23 -15.21
CA VAL A 21 0.09 4.72 -14.01
C VAL A 21 -0.60 5.21 -12.73
N ASN A 22 -0.90 6.51 -12.64
CA ASN A 22 -1.60 7.07 -11.48
C ASN A 22 -2.97 6.41 -11.28
N GLN A 23 -3.70 6.15 -12.38
CA GLN A 23 -4.99 5.47 -12.32
C GLN A 23 -4.86 3.99 -11.92
N ALA A 24 -3.87 3.27 -12.42
CA ALA A 24 -3.65 1.88 -12.05
C ALA A 24 -3.43 1.73 -10.53
N LEU A 25 -2.66 2.64 -9.94
CA LEU A 25 -2.47 2.72 -8.49
C LEU A 25 -3.76 3.07 -7.76
N ALA A 26 -4.51 4.05 -8.27
CA ALA A 26 -5.81 4.46 -7.74
C ALA A 26 -6.81 3.31 -7.59
N ALA A 27 -6.94 2.55 -8.67
CA ALA A 27 -7.90 1.46 -8.78
C ALA A 27 -7.45 0.25 -7.95
N ALA A 28 -6.14 0.05 -7.75
CA ALA A 28 -5.61 -1.05 -6.96
C ALA A 28 -5.87 -0.87 -5.46
N ASP A 29 -5.70 0.34 -4.92
CA ASP A 29 -5.86 0.58 -3.48
C ASP A 29 -7.33 0.81 -3.07
N GLY A 30 -8.20 1.15 -4.02
CA GLY A 30 -9.62 1.38 -3.78
C GLY A 30 -9.85 2.70 -3.03
N ARG A 31 -9.23 3.79 -3.49
CA ARG A 31 -9.19 5.12 -2.85
C ARG A 31 -10.53 5.55 -2.23
N VAL A 32 -10.65 5.52 -0.89
CA VAL A 32 -11.87 5.96 -0.17
C VAL A 32 -11.73 7.36 0.47
N ALA A 33 -10.52 7.82 0.81
CA ALA A 33 -10.33 9.06 1.57
C ALA A 33 -9.93 10.28 0.70
N ILE A 34 -10.71 11.38 0.84
CA ILE A 34 -10.52 12.64 0.09
C ILE A 34 -9.14 13.28 0.34
N LEU A 35 -8.59 13.17 1.56
CA LEU A 35 -7.29 13.76 1.93
C LEU A 35 -6.10 13.04 1.29
N THR A 36 -6.18 11.71 1.12
CA THR A 36 -5.14 10.90 0.48
C THR A 36 -5.03 11.25 -1.00
N LYS A 37 -6.17 11.47 -1.68
CA LYS A 37 -6.24 11.91 -3.08
C LYS A 37 -5.51 13.23 -3.35
N PHE A 38 -5.59 14.20 -2.44
CA PHE A 38 -4.89 15.48 -2.60
C PHE A 38 -3.36 15.33 -2.53
N ARG A 39 -2.87 14.53 -1.57
CA ARG A 39 -1.44 14.30 -1.36
C ARG A 39 -0.81 13.52 -2.51
N GLU A 40 -1.51 12.47 -2.98
CA GLU A 40 -1.10 11.68 -4.13
C GLU A 40 -1.06 12.51 -5.41
N ASN A 41 -2.08 13.34 -5.67
CA ASN A 41 -2.07 14.25 -6.83
C ASN A 41 -0.93 15.27 -6.75
N LYS A 42 -0.66 15.82 -5.57
CA LYS A 42 0.48 16.73 -5.37
C LYS A 42 1.82 16.03 -5.63
N ALA A 43 1.96 14.78 -5.18
CA ALA A 43 3.16 13.99 -5.41
C ALA A 43 3.33 13.60 -6.88
N PHE A 44 2.23 13.26 -7.55
CA PHE A 44 2.17 13.01 -8.99
C PHE A 44 2.65 14.23 -9.78
N ASP A 45 2.03 15.40 -9.56
CA ASP A 45 2.38 16.65 -10.24
C ASP A 45 3.85 17.01 -10.02
N LYS A 46 4.33 16.85 -8.79
CA LYS A 46 5.73 17.10 -8.43
C LYS A 46 6.66 16.13 -9.17
N ALA A 47 6.35 14.83 -9.14
CA ALA A 47 7.18 13.82 -9.77
C ALA A 47 7.30 14.03 -11.28
N VAL A 48 6.19 14.34 -11.96
CA VAL A 48 6.18 14.64 -13.40
C VAL A 48 7.01 15.89 -13.71
N LYS A 49 6.81 16.99 -12.98
CA LYS A 49 7.48 18.29 -13.23
C LYS A 49 8.98 18.26 -12.92
N GLU A 50 9.37 17.54 -11.86
CA GLU A 50 10.76 17.49 -11.40
C GLU A 50 11.59 16.43 -12.14
N TYR A 51 10.96 15.45 -12.80
CA TYR A 51 11.68 14.42 -13.54
C TYR A 51 12.58 15.01 -14.62
N LYS A 52 13.86 14.62 -14.62
CA LYS A 52 14.85 15.06 -15.60
C LYS A 52 15.32 13.87 -16.43
N SER A 53 15.25 14.00 -17.74
CA SER A 53 15.72 13.01 -18.69
C SER A 53 16.45 13.67 -19.84
N ALA A 54 17.46 12.98 -20.39
CA ALA A 54 18.08 13.36 -21.65
C ALA A 54 17.24 12.89 -22.86
N ASN A 55 16.41 11.87 -22.68
CA ASN A 55 15.59 11.24 -23.72
C ASN A 55 14.52 12.20 -24.26
N ALA A 56 14.38 12.25 -25.59
CA ALA A 56 13.48 13.19 -26.27
C ALA A 56 12.00 12.88 -26.02
N LEU A 57 11.60 11.61 -26.03
CA LEU A 57 10.21 11.21 -25.76
C LEU A 57 9.76 11.72 -24.38
N ILE A 58 10.58 11.52 -23.35
CA ILE A 58 10.23 11.94 -21.99
C ILE A 58 10.12 13.45 -21.87
N LYS A 59 11.01 14.21 -22.54
CA LYS A 59 10.91 15.67 -22.59
C LYS A 59 9.62 16.12 -23.28
N ASP A 60 9.28 15.48 -24.40
CA ASP A 60 8.06 15.81 -25.15
C ASP A 60 6.80 15.51 -24.30
N ILE A 61 6.78 14.40 -23.56
CA ILE A 61 5.66 14.03 -22.65
C ILE A 61 5.51 15.05 -21.52
N ILE A 62 6.61 15.41 -20.85
CA ILE A 62 6.59 16.37 -19.73
C ILE A 62 6.21 17.78 -20.23
N ALA A 63 6.60 18.14 -21.45
CA ALA A 63 6.35 19.46 -22.02
C ALA A 63 4.95 19.64 -22.61
N ASP A 64 4.26 18.58 -23.04
CA ASP A 64 2.92 18.66 -23.67
C ASP A 64 1.90 19.34 -22.74
N GLY A 65 1.96 19.07 -21.43
CA GLY A 65 1.21 19.78 -20.39
C GLY A 65 -0.32 19.70 -20.50
N SER A 66 -0.84 18.93 -21.46
CA SER A 66 -2.27 18.72 -21.66
C SER A 66 -2.87 17.93 -20.51
N ASP A 67 -4.15 18.20 -20.22
CA ASP A 67 -4.92 17.38 -19.30
C ASP A 67 -5.09 15.95 -19.84
N ALA A 68 -5.21 15.00 -18.90
CA ALA A 68 -5.47 13.59 -19.21
C ALA A 68 -6.72 13.41 -20.09
N ALA A 69 -6.69 12.43 -21.00
CA ALA A 69 -7.86 12.10 -21.80
C ALA A 69 -9.08 11.76 -20.92
N LYS A 70 -10.26 12.18 -21.40
CA LYS A 70 -11.54 11.95 -20.71
C LYS A 70 -11.76 10.44 -20.52
N GLY A 71 -11.98 10.03 -19.28
CA GLY A 71 -12.29 8.65 -18.91
C GLY A 71 -11.16 7.89 -18.24
N ILE A 72 -9.91 8.39 -18.27
CA ILE A 72 -8.79 7.75 -17.56
C ILE A 72 -9.09 7.65 -16.07
N GLU A 73 -9.58 8.72 -15.44
CA GLU A 73 -9.94 8.77 -14.02
C GLU A 73 -10.97 7.72 -13.55
N LYS A 74 -11.74 7.15 -14.48
CA LYS A 74 -12.79 6.15 -14.19
C LYS A 74 -12.40 4.75 -14.64
N ALA A 75 -11.25 4.59 -15.28
CA ALA A 75 -10.81 3.31 -15.77
C ALA A 75 -10.47 2.34 -14.63
N SER A 76 -10.84 1.08 -14.81
CA SER A 76 -10.44 -0.02 -13.94
C SER A 76 -8.93 -0.28 -14.03
N GLN A 77 -8.39 -0.99 -13.03
CA GLN A 77 -7.00 -1.42 -13.04
C GLN A 77 -6.64 -2.22 -14.32
N ALA A 78 -7.52 -3.12 -14.76
CA ALA A 78 -7.29 -3.94 -15.95
C ALA A 78 -7.26 -3.10 -17.26
N GLU A 79 -8.08 -2.06 -17.34
CA GLU A 79 -8.07 -1.14 -18.49
C GLU A 79 -6.79 -0.31 -18.53
N ALA A 80 -6.31 0.16 -17.37
CA ALA A 80 -5.04 0.85 -17.26
C ALA A 80 -3.86 -0.06 -17.64
N GLU A 81 -3.85 -1.31 -17.17
CA GLU A 81 -2.83 -2.30 -17.55
C GLU A 81 -2.85 -2.56 -19.07
N LYS A 82 -4.04 -2.69 -19.68
CA LYS A 82 -4.19 -2.87 -21.13
C LYS A 82 -3.69 -1.65 -21.92
N ALA A 83 -3.96 -0.44 -21.45
CA ALA A 83 -3.46 0.79 -22.06
C ALA A 83 -1.92 0.84 -22.01
N LEU A 84 -1.31 0.53 -20.86
CA LEU A 84 0.14 0.52 -20.70
C LEU A 84 0.83 -0.52 -21.59
N ASN A 85 0.25 -1.71 -21.76
CA ASN A 85 0.76 -2.70 -22.72
C ASN A 85 0.71 -2.19 -24.16
N ARG A 86 -0.38 -1.50 -24.54
CA ARG A 86 -0.51 -0.90 -25.87
C ARG A 86 0.52 0.22 -26.09
N ILE A 87 0.76 1.04 -25.07
CA ILE A 87 1.79 2.08 -25.08
C ILE A 87 3.17 1.46 -25.26
N ALA A 88 3.49 0.41 -24.49
CA ALA A 88 4.76 -0.31 -24.61
C ALA A 88 5.00 -0.81 -26.04
N ALA A 89 3.98 -1.44 -26.64
CA ALA A 89 4.06 -1.93 -28.01
C ALA A 89 4.28 -0.81 -29.04
N ILE A 90 3.55 0.31 -28.92
CA ILE A 90 3.71 1.47 -29.83
C ILE A 90 5.12 2.05 -29.72
N VAL A 91 5.59 2.27 -28.49
CA VAL A 91 6.89 2.89 -28.23
C VAL A 91 8.01 1.95 -28.70
N GLU A 92 7.94 0.66 -28.38
CA GLU A 92 8.93 -0.31 -28.85
C GLU A 92 8.97 -0.41 -30.39
N GLN A 93 7.79 -0.48 -31.02
CA GLN A 93 7.69 -0.67 -32.47
C GLN A 93 8.13 0.57 -33.26
N LYS A 94 7.78 1.78 -32.79
CA LYS A 94 7.95 3.02 -33.57
C LYS A 94 9.09 3.92 -33.10
N LEU A 95 9.47 3.84 -31.84
CA LEU A 95 10.51 4.68 -31.24
C LEU A 95 11.76 3.85 -30.87
N GLY A 96 11.56 2.61 -30.39
CA GLY A 96 12.60 1.63 -30.12
C GLY A 96 12.80 1.35 -28.63
N ALA A 97 13.65 0.37 -28.32
CA ALA A 97 13.84 -0.09 -26.94
C ALA A 97 14.46 0.97 -26.01
N ASN A 98 15.28 1.89 -26.52
CA ASN A 98 15.86 2.95 -25.70
C ASN A 98 14.79 3.92 -25.18
N ASP A 99 13.80 4.25 -26.04
CA ASP A 99 12.67 5.09 -25.65
C ASP A 99 11.71 4.35 -24.72
N LEU A 100 11.48 3.05 -24.95
CA LEU A 100 10.69 2.21 -24.05
C LEU A 100 11.34 2.09 -22.66
N ALA A 101 12.66 1.89 -22.59
CA ALA A 101 13.39 1.82 -21.34
C ALA A 101 13.33 3.15 -20.58
N ALA A 102 13.55 4.28 -21.27
CA ALA A 102 13.42 5.60 -20.67
C ALA A 102 11.99 5.88 -20.17
N LEU A 103 10.97 5.43 -20.92
CA LEU A 103 9.57 5.53 -20.52
C LEU A 103 9.28 4.67 -19.29
N LYS A 104 9.77 3.43 -19.26
CA LYS A 104 9.66 2.55 -18.10
C LYS A 104 10.23 3.21 -16.84
N ASP A 105 11.45 3.70 -16.90
CA ASP A 105 12.13 4.33 -15.75
C ASP A 105 11.36 5.58 -15.27
N TYR A 106 10.89 6.40 -16.20
CA TYR A 106 10.06 7.57 -15.91
C TYR A 106 8.76 7.19 -15.19
N LEU A 107 8.01 6.25 -15.76
CA LEU A 107 6.71 5.82 -15.25
C LEU A 107 6.82 5.15 -13.88
N LEU A 108 7.86 4.34 -13.65
CA LEU A 108 8.12 3.75 -12.33
C LEU A 108 8.54 4.80 -11.31
N SER A 109 9.34 5.80 -11.71
CA SER A 109 9.68 6.92 -10.82
C SER A 109 8.44 7.69 -10.37
N VAL A 110 7.54 8.00 -11.30
CA VAL A 110 6.26 8.68 -11.00
C VAL A 110 5.39 7.80 -10.11
N GLY A 111 5.21 6.53 -10.44
CA GLY A 111 4.39 5.60 -9.66
C GLY A 111 4.90 5.40 -8.23
N ASN A 112 6.21 5.25 -8.04
CA ASN A 112 6.82 5.14 -6.71
C ASN A 112 6.63 6.41 -5.87
N ALA A 113 6.71 7.59 -6.48
CA ALA A 113 6.48 8.86 -5.80
C ALA A 113 5.03 9.01 -5.32
N VAL A 114 4.06 8.61 -6.15
CA VAL A 114 2.63 8.60 -5.80
C VAL A 114 2.35 7.63 -4.66
N ALA A 115 2.78 6.38 -4.80
CA ALA A 115 2.57 5.33 -3.81
C ALA A 115 3.24 5.67 -2.46
N SER A 116 4.38 6.36 -2.49
CA SER A 116 5.05 6.82 -1.27
C SER A 116 4.37 8.00 -0.58
N ALA A 117 3.52 8.76 -1.29
CA ALA A 117 2.87 9.96 -0.76
C ALA A 117 1.61 9.68 0.05
N ALA A 118 1.01 8.49 -0.16
CA ALA A 118 -0.13 7.96 0.57
C ALA A 118 0.15 7.66 2.06
N LYS A 119 1.40 7.83 2.53
CA LYS A 119 1.80 7.66 3.94
C LYS A 119 0.91 8.45 4.90
N GLU A 120 0.01 7.74 5.58
CA GLU A 120 -0.75 8.24 6.71
C GLU A 120 0.18 8.60 7.89
N HIS A 121 -0.30 9.46 8.78
CA HIS A 121 0.35 9.75 10.05
C HIS A 121 0.48 8.45 10.87
N GLY A 122 1.69 7.94 11.04
CA GLY A 122 1.97 6.82 11.93
C GLY A 122 2.90 5.80 11.32
N THR A 123 3.79 5.28 12.14
CA THR A 123 4.87 4.33 11.81
C THR A 123 4.32 3.02 11.21
N GLY A 124 4.17 2.98 9.89
CA GLY A 124 3.76 1.80 9.12
C GLY A 124 4.50 1.74 7.77
N SER A 125 4.70 0.52 7.25
CA SER A 125 5.63 0.22 6.17
C SER A 125 5.37 0.98 4.86
N ALA A 126 6.43 1.16 4.08
CA ALA A 126 6.45 1.81 2.79
C ALA A 126 5.52 1.12 1.77
N ILE A 127 4.62 1.89 1.16
CA ILE A 127 3.75 1.52 0.01
C ILE A 127 2.76 0.37 0.32
N SER A 128 1.48 0.54 -0.04
CA SER A 128 0.48 -0.54 0.12
C SER A 128 0.92 -1.80 -0.65
N GLU A 129 0.64 -3.01 -0.13
CA GLU A 129 0.93 -4.26 -0.85
C GLU A 129 0.24 -4.28 -2.23
N LYS A 130 -0.95 -3.67 -2.32
CA LYS A 130 -1.71 -3.56 -3.57
C LYS A 130 -1.05 -2.62 -4.57
N GLU A 131 -0.52 -1.50 -4.10
CA GLU A 131 0.24 -0.55 -4.93
C GLU A 131 1.57 -1.14 -5.39
N SER A 132 2.27 -1.86 -4.50
CA SER A 132 3.50 -2.60 -4.84
C SER A 132 3.23 -3.65 -5.92
N ALA A 133 2.14 -4.42 -5.79
CA ALA A 133 1.72 -5.39 -6.79
C ALA A 133 1.35 -4.71 -8.13
N ALA A 134 0.69 -3.55 -8.10
CA ALA A 134 0.38 -2.78 -9.31
C ALA A 134 1.65 -2.27 -9.99
N LEU A 135 2.65 -1.76 -9.24
CA LEU A 135 3.94 -1.35 -9.79
C LEU A 135 4.69 -2.50 -10.45
N LEU A 136 4.68 -3.70 -9.88
CA LEU A 136 5.27 -4.90 -10.49
C LEU A 136 4.59 -5.27 -11.81
N LYS A 137 3.26 -5.12 -11.89
CA LYS A 137 2.52 -5.36 -13.14
C LYS A 137 2.85 -4.32 -14.19
N ILE A 138 2.91 -3.04 -13.82
CA ILE A 138 3.33 -1.94 -14.70
C ILE A 138 4.75 -2.20 -15.21
N GLU A 139 5.66 -2.60 -14.33
CA GLU A 139 7.02 -2.97 -14.70
C GLU A 139 7.03 -4.09 -15.74
N SER A 140 6.21 -5.13 -15.53
CA SER A 140 6.10 -6.26 -16.44
C SER A 140 5.52 -5.88 -17.81
N ALA A 141 4.54 -4.98 -17.85
CA ALA A 141 3.91 -4.50 -19.08
C ALA A 141 4.87 -3.65 -19.94
N LEU A 142 5.81 -2.97 -19.30
CA LEU A 142 6.80 -2.09 -19.94
C LEU A 142 8.14 -2.79 -20.23
N LYS A 143 8.21 -4.13 -20.13
CA LYS A 143 9.41 -4.88 -20.51
C LYS A 143 9.57 -4.89 -22.03
N VAL A 144 10.80 -4.65 -22.47
CA VAL A 144 11.23 -4.87 -23.86
C VAL A 144 10.91 -6.31 -24.24
N SER A 145 10.25 -6.51 -25.38
CA SER A 145 9.85 -7.82 -25.85
C SER A 145 11.08 -8.65 -26.23
N ALA A 146 11.02 -9.95 -25.94
CA ALA A 146 12.10 -10.89 -26.27
C ALA A 146 12.37 -10.94 -27.80
N ALA A 147 11.36 -10.65 -28.62
CA ALA A 147 11.48 -10.56 -30.07
C ALA A 147 12.27 -9.32 -30.53
N TYR A 148 12.11 -8.18 -29.84
CA TYR A 148 12.90 -6.98 -30.14
C TYR A 148 14.35 -7.13 -29.68
N ALA A 149 14.56 -7.70 -28.48
CA ALA A 149 15.91 -7.98 -27.95
C ALA A 149 16.70 -8.96 -28.85
N THR A 150 16.04 -9.94 -29.45
CA THR A 150 16.66 -10.87 -30.41
C THR A 150 16.87 -10.25 -31.79
N ALA A 151 15.96 -9.38 -32.27
CA ALA A 151 16.10 -8.71 -33.57
C ALA A 151 17.19 -7.63 -33.62
N HIS A 152 17.63 -7.08 -32.48
CA HIS A 152 18.57 -5.95 -32.41
C HIS A 152 19.91 -6.29 -31.72
N THR A 153 20.28 -7.57 -31.64
CA THR A 153 21.59 -8.02 -31.09
C THR A 153 22.62 -8.33 -32.18
N VAL A 154 23.11 -7.32 -32.93
CA VAL A 154 24.34 -7.37 -33.77
C VAL A 154 24.82 -5.91 -33.99
N ALA A 155 26.07 -5.44 -33.93
CA ALA A 155 27.41 -6.00 -33.74
C ALA A 155 28.38 -4.88 -33.27
N LYS A 156 29.43 -5.29 -32.54
CA LYS A 156 30.71 -4.57 -32.44
C LYS A 156 31.45 -4.68 -33.79
N PRO A 157 31.95 -3.61 -34.42
CA PRO A 157 32.63 -3.72 -35.70
C PRO A 157 34.06 -4.25 -35.52
N ALA A 158 34.41 -5.29 -36.26
CA ALA A 158 35.79 -5.70 -36.54
C ALA A 158 36.24 -5.02 -37.84
N PRO A 159 37.48 -4.48 -37.94
CA PRO A 159 37.93 -3.77 -39.12
C PRO A 159 38.36 -4.74 -40.23
N ALA A 160 37.91 -4.45 -41.46
CA ALA A 160 38.30 -5.16 -42.67
C ALA A 160 39.68 -4.71 -43.17
N ALA A 161 40.47 -5.68 -43.66
CA ALA A 161 41.77 -5.47 -44.28
C ALA A 161 41.64 -5.20 -45.80
N ALA A 162 42.44 -4.26 -46.30
CA ALA A 162 42.73 -4.07 -47.72
C ALA A 162 44.26 -3.98 -47.93
N LYS A 163 44.77 -4.47 -49.07
CA LYS A 163 46.19 -4.59 -49.46
C LYS A 163 46.41 -3.94 -50.86
N PRO A 164 47.64 -3.72 -51.38
CA PRO A 164 48.31 -2.39 -51.39
C PRO A 164 48.89 -1.91 -52.76
N ALA A 165 49.41 -0.67 -52.84
CA ALA A 165 50.67 -0.21 -53.53
C ALA A 165 50.67 1.34 -53.82
N PRO A 166 51.81 2.04 -54.09
CA PRO A 166 53.15 1.98 -53.47
C PRO A 166 53.80 3.36 -53.11
N ALA A 167 54.79 3.30 -52.21
CA ALA A 167 56.06 4.07 -52.08
C ALA A 167 56.10 5.59 -51.75
N LYS A 168 56.55 5.91 -50.52
CA LYS A 168 57.75 6.70 -50.10
C LYS A 168 57.51 7.40 -48.75
N ARG A 169 58.31 7.08 -47.69
CA ARG A 169 58.72 7.90 -46.51
C ARG A 169 58.92 6.98 -45.27
N ASP A 170 60.18 6.62 -44.97
CA ASP A 170 60.48 5.59 -43.95
C ASP A 170 60.84 6.14 -42.55
N ASP A 171 61.06 7.44 -42.35
CA ASP A 171 61.32 8.01 -41.01
C ASP A 171 60.05 8.57 -40.32
N ASP A 172 59.19 9.31 -41.03
CA ASP A 172 57.92 9.83 -40.50
C ASP A 172 56.94 8.71 -40.08
N ALA A 173 57.00 7.56 -40.74
CA ALA A 173 56.09 6.44 -40.49
C ALA A 173 56.39 5.72 -39.17
N ARG A 174 57.66 5.71 -38.74
CA ARG A 174 58.08 5.04 -37.51
C ARG A 174 57.74 5.89 -36.28
N GLU A 175 57.96 7.20 -36.35
CA GLU A 175 57.63 8.14 -35.27
C GLU A 175 56.11 8.25 -35.07
N LYS A 176 55.34 8.25 -36.17
CA LYS A 176 53.88 8.17 -36.13
C LYS A 176 53.38 6.84 -35.55
N ALA A 177 53.98 5.71 -35.92
CA ALA A 177 53.61 4.40 -35.38
C ALA A 177 53.91 4.28 -33.87
N GLU A 178 55.00 4.88 -33.40
CA GLU A 178 55.40 4.87 -31.99
C GLU A 178 54.52 5.81 -31.15
N ALA A 179 54.15 6.98 -31.69
CA ALA A 179 53.16 7.87 -31.09
C ALA A 179 51.76 7.25 -31.03
N GLU A 180 51.32 6.55 -32.09
CA GLU A 180 50.04 5.83 -32.11
C GLU A 180 50.03 4.64 -31.13
N ALA A 181 51.15 3.92 -31.00
CA ALA A 181 51.29 2.83 -30.03
C ALA A 181 51.25 3.33 -28.58
N LYS A 182 51.89 4.48 -28.29
CA LYS A 182 51.84 5.13 -26.98
C LYS A 182 50.44 5.67 -26.67
N ALA A 183 49.81 6.36 -27.62
CA ALA A 183 48.44 6.85 -27.48
C ALA A 183 47.44 5.72 -27.26
N LYS A 184 47.62 4.57 -27.92
CA LYS A 184 46.78 3.38 -27.71
C LYS A 184 46.96 2.78 -26.32
N LYS A 185 48.19 2.70 -25.80
CA LYS A 185 48.46 2.24 -24.43
C LYS A 185 47.91 3.20 -23.37
N ASP A 186 48.03 4.51 -23.58
CA ASP A 186 47.50 5.53 -22.67
C ASP A 186 45.96 5.52 -22.67
N ALA A 187 45.34 5.34 -23.84
CA ALA A 187 43.89 5.17 -23.97
C ALA A 187 43.40 3.89 -23.28
N GLU A 188 44.11 2.77 -23.42
CA GLU A 188 43.78 1.51 -22.76
C GLU A 188 43.96 1.58 -21.24
N ALA A 189 45.01 2.25 -20.77
CA ALA A 189 45.23 2.50 -19.35
C ALA A 189 44.12 3.39 -18.74
N LYS A 190 43.70 4.44 -19.47
CA LYS A 190 42.61 5.31 -19.04
C LYS A 190 41.27 4.58 -19.00
N ALA A 191 40.97 3.75 -20.00
CA ALA A 191 39.76 2.92 -20.04
C ALA A 191 39.71 1.91 -18.88
N ARG A 192 40.85 1.26 -18.55
CA ARG A 192 40.94 0.35 -17.41
C ARG A 192 40.76 1.07 -16.06
N LEU A 193 41.28 2.29 -15.93
CA LEU A 193 41.12 3.12 -14.73
C LEU A 193 39.65 3.53 -14.54
N GLU A 194 38.97 3.91 -15.63
CA GLU A 194 37.56 4.31 -15.62
C GLU A 194 36.65 3.13 -15.25
N GLN A 195 36.87 1.96 -15.86
CA GLN A 195 36.15 0.74 -15.51
C GLN A 195 36.37 0.34 -14.04
N ALA A 196 37.60 0.42 -13.53
CA ALA A 196 37.90 0.12 -12.13
C ALA A 196 37.19 1.09 -11.16
N ARG A 197 37.04 2.36 -11.56
CA ARG A 197 36.32 3.37 -10.77
C ARG A 197 34.81 3.10 -10.75
N GLU A 198 34.21 2.78 -11.89
CA GLU A 198 32.80 2.42 -11.99
C GLU A 198 32.47 1.16 -11.17
N GLU A 199 33.33 0.13 -11.25
CA GLU A 199 33.17 -1.08 -10.43
C GLU A 199 33.31 -0.80 -8.93
N ALA A 200 34.23 0.09 -8.53
CA ALA A 200 34.39 0.48 -7.12
C ALA A 200 33.17 1.27 -6.62
N GLU A 201 32.61 2.16 -7.44
CA GLU A 201 31.40 2.92 -7.11
C GLU A 201 30.16 2.03 -7.03
N ALA A 202 30.01 1.09 -7.97
CA ALA A 202 28.93 0.09 -7.96
C ALA A 202 29.01 -0.81 -6.72
N LYS A 203 30.20 -1.27 -6.34
CA LYS A 203 30.41 -2.06 -5.11
C LYS A 203 30.12 -1.24 -3.85
N ALA A 204 30.51 0.03 -3.82
CA ALA A 204 30.23 0.92 -2.69
C ALA A 204 28.72 1.18 -2.54
N LYS A 205 27.99 1.36 -3.65
CA LYS A 205 26.54 1.51 -3.66
C LYS A 205 25.84 0.23 -3.22
N ALA A 206 26.22 -0.91 -3.78
CA ALA A 206 25.66 -2.22 -3.40
C ALA A 206 25.85 -2.53 -1.91
N LYS A 207 27.00 -2.17 -1.34
CA LYS A 207 27.25 -2.33 0.10
C LYS A 207 26.32 -1.46 0.95
N LYS A 208 26.14 -0.18 0.59
CA LYS A 208 25.23 0.73 1.30
C LYS A 208 23.76 0.28 1.19
N ASP A 209 23.36 -0.23 0.03
CA ASP A 209 22.02 -0.75 -0.19
C ASP A 209 21.77 -2.02 0.62
N ALA A 210 22.76 -2.92 0.72
CA ALA A 210 22.70 -4.11 1.56
C ALA A 210 22.59 -3.76 3.05
N GLU A 211 23.43 -2.85 3.55
CA GLU A 211 23.38 -2.37 4.95
C GLU A 211 22.05 -1.68 5.27
N SER A 212 21.47 -0.95 4.31
CA SER A 212 20.18 -0.28 4.48
C SER A 212 19.02 -1.27 4.50
N ARG A 213 19.07 -2.31 3.67
CA ARG A 213 18.08 -3.41 3.65
C ARG A 213 18.10 -4.19 4.96
N GLU A 214 19.28 -4.54 5.47
CA GLU A 214 19.43 -5.24 6.75
C GLU A 214 18.86 -4.42 7.92
N LYS A 215 19.16 -3.11 7.95
CA LYS A 215 18.58 -2.20 8.96
C LYS A 215 17.06 -2.09 8.86
N PHE A 216 16.52 -2.02 7.65
CA PHE A 216 15.08 -1.94 7.43
C PHE A 216 14.37 -3.23 7.83
N GLU A 217 14.95 -4.39 7.50
CA GLU A 217 14.42 -5.69 7.88
C GLU A 217 14.41 -5.88 9.40
N LYS A 218 15.50 -5.51 10.07
CA LYS A 218 15.57 -5.54 11.54
C LYS A 218 14.55 -4.61 12.19
N ALA A 219 14.39 -3.37 11.68
CA ALA A 219 13.39 -2.44 12.18
C ALA A 219 11.95 -2.97 11.96
N ARG A 220 11.70 -3.65 10.84
CA ARG A 220 10.40 -4.28 10.57
C ARG A 220 10.11 -5.41 11.56
N GLN A 221 11.09 -6.28 11.82
CA GLN A 221 10.95 -7.37 12.80
C GLN A 221 10.68 -6.84 14.21
N GLU A 222 11.37 -5.77 14.63
CA GLU A 222 11.15 -5.15 15.94
C GLU A 222 9.74 -4.53 16.06
N VAL A 223 9.24 -3.90 15.00
CA VAL A 223 7.86 -3.37 14.97
C VAL A 223 6.83 -4.49 15.02
N GLU A 224 7.05 -5.58 14.27
CA GLU A 224 6.15 -6.73 14.26
C GLU A 224 6.09 -7.43 15.63
N GLU A 225 7.23 -7.56 16.31
CA GLU A 225 7.32 -8.11 17.66
C GLU A 225 6.52 -7.24 18.66
N ARG A 226 6.73 -5.91 18.64
CA ARG A 226 5.97 -4.98 19.49
C ARG A 226 4.46 -5.03 19.22
N GLN A 227 4.06 -5.21 17.97
CA GLN A 227 2.65 -5.34 17.61
C GLN A 227 2.05 -6.64 18.15
N ARG A 228 2.79 -7.76 18.06
CA ARG A 228 2.36 -9.05 18.63
C ARG A 228 2.24 -8.97 20.15
N GLU A 229 3.19 -8.35 20.83
CA GLU A 229 3.13 -8.13 22.28
C GLU A 229 1.93 -7.24 22.67
N ALA A 230 1.69 -6.16 21.93
CA ALA A 230 0.55 -5.28 22.17
C ALA A 230 -0.80 -6.00 21.92
N ALA A 231 -0.89 -6.81 20.86
CA ALA A 231 -2.08 -7.61 20.57
C ALA A 231 -2.34 -8.65 21.66
N ALA A 232 -1.30 -9.38 22.11
CA ALA A 232 -1.42 -10.35 23.19
C ALA A 232 -1.86 -9.69 24.51
N LYS A 233 -1.33 -8.51 24.82
CA LYS A 233 -1.75 -7.73 25.99
C LYS A 233 -3.21 -7.29 25.90
N ALA A 234 -3.63 -6.79 24.74
CA ALA A 234 -5.02 -6.38 24.52
C ALA A 234 -6.01 -7.55 24.62
N GLU A 235 -5.64 -8.72 24.10
CA GLU A 235 -6.44 -9.94 24.23
C GLU A 235 -6.56 -10.38 25.70
N ALA A 236 -5.45 -10.36 26.45
CA ALA A 236 -5.45 -10.70 27.88
C ALA A 236 -6.32 -9.72 28.69
N GLU A 237 -6.25 -8.43 28.41
CA GLU A 237 -7.08 -7.41 29.06
C GLU A 237 -8.57 -7.57 28.72
N ALA A 238 -8.89 -7.90 27.47
CA ALA A 238 -10.25 -8.19 27.04
C ALA A 238 -10.84 -9.41 27.78
N LYS A 239 -10.08 -10.51 27.87
CA LYS A 239 -10.47 -11.71 28.63
C LYS A 239 -10.68 -11.40 30.12
N ALA A 240 -9.75 -10.66 30.73
CA ALA A 240 -9.89 -10.26 32.14
C ALA A 240 -11.14 -9.39 32.37
N ARG A 241 -11.48 -8.52 31.42
CA ARG A 241 -12.70 -7.69 31.49
C ARG A 241 -13.98 -8.52 31.32
N GLU A 242 -13.97 -9.51 30.44
CA GLU A 242 -15.09 -10.45 30.28
C GLU A 242 -15.31 -11.29 31.53
N GLU A 243 -14.25 -11.84 32.12
CA GLU A 243 -14.31 -12.60 33.37
C GLU A 243 -14.80 -11.72 34.53
N ALA A 244 -14.32 -10.48 34.63
CA ALA A 244 -14.79 -9.54 35.64
C ALA A 244 -16.26 -9.17 35.46
N ALA A 245 -16.73 -8.99 34.21
CA ALA A 245 -18.13 -8.73 33.91
C ALA A 245 -19.02 -9.95 34.23
N ALA A 246 -18.57 -11.16 33.93
CA ALA A 246 -19.25 -12.40 34.28
C ALA A 246 -19.34 -12.59 35.80
N ALA A 247 -18.26 -12.31 36.54
CA ALA A 247 -18.25 -12.34 38.00
C ALA A 247 -19.20 -11.30 38.61
N ALA A 248 -19.23 -10.08 38.06
CA ALA A 248 -20.16 -9.04 38.50
C ALA A 248 -21.62 -9.40 38.23
N ALA A 249 -21.92 -10.00 37.07
CA ALA A 249 -23.26 -10.49 36.74
C ALA A 249 -23.69 -11.64 37.67
N ALA A 250 -22.79 -12.57 37.99
CA ALA A 250 -23.05 -13.65 38.93
C ALA A 250 -23.30 -13.11 40.36
N ALA A 251 -22.54 -12.11 40.80
CA ALA A 251 -22.77 -11.45 42.10
C ALA A 251 -24.11 -10.70 42.14
N ALA A 252 -24.51 -10.07 41.04
CA ALA A 252 -25.81 -9.39 40.94
C ALA A 252 -27.00 -10.37 40.90
N ALA A 253 -26.79 -11.60 40.42
CA ALA A 253 -27.80 -12.65 40.35
C ALA A 253 -27.92 -13.49 41.65
N ALA A 254 -27.08 -13.26 42.66
CA ALA A 254 -27.17 -13.97 43.92
C ALA A 254 -28.52 -13.69 44.62
N PRO A 255 -29.19 -14.71 45.20
CA PRO A 255 -30.49 -14.54 45.82
C PRO A 255 -30.41 -13.62 47.04
N LYS A 256 -30.98 -12.41 46.91
CA LYS A 256 -31.00 -11.39 47.98
C LYS A 256 -31.83 -11.82 49.20
N TYR A 257 -32.80 -12.72 49.00
CA TYR A 257 -33.72 -13.17 50.05
C TYR A 257 -33.67 -14.70 50.16
N THR A 258 -33.05 -15.20 51.23
CA THR A 258 -32.87 -16.65 51.47
C THR A 258 -33.69 -17.19 52.64
N LYS A 259 -34.37 -16.31 53.37
CA LYS A 259 -35.24 -16.66 54.51
C LYS A 259 -36.62 -16.06 54.29
N PHE A 260 -37.65 -16.87 54.49
CA PHE A 260 -39.05 -16.49 54.32
C PHE A 260 -39.82 -16.75 55.61
N ILE A 261 -40.75 -15.85 55.92
CA ILE A 261 -41.61 -15.96 57.12
C ILE A 261 -42.99 -16.54 56.80
N ALA A 262 -43.42 -16.45 55.53
CA ALA A 262 -44.72 -16.98 55.07
C ALA A 262 -44.75 -17.15 53.54
N GLU A 263 -45.75 -17.87 53.06
CA GLU A 263 -46.20 -17.87 51.65
C GLU A 263 -47.63 -17.35 51.60
N HIS A 264 -47.91 -16.44 50.66
CA HIS A 264 -49.20 -15.78 50.56
C HIS A 264 -49.80 -15.96 49.17
N THR A 265 -50.99 -16.56 49.11
CA THR A 265 -51.77 -16.65 47.87
C THR A 265 -52.57 -15.38 47.68
N VAL A 266 -52.25 -14.62 46.63
CA VAL A 266 -52.91 -13.37 46.24
C VAL A 266 -54.40 -13.60 46.05
N GLN A 267 -55.22 -12.77 46.69
CA GLN A 267 -56.67 -12.79 46.56
C GLN A 267 -57.16 -11.63 45.67
N PRO A 268 -58.40 -11.71 45.14
CA PRO A 268 -59.01 -10.58 44.45
C PRO A 268 -59.03 -9.31 45.32
N GLY A 269 -58.45 -8.23 44.80
CA GLY A 269 -58.37 -6.93 45.50
C GLY A 269 -57.09 -6.71 46.32
N ASP A 270 -56.22 -7.72 46.44
CA ASP A 270 -54.91 -7.52 47.07
C ASP A 270 -54.00 -6.63 46.21
N ASN A 271 -53.12 -5.89 46.89
CA ASN A 271 -51.96 -5.24 46.28
C ASN A 271 -50.73 -5.45 47.18
N LEU A 272 -49.53 -5.26 46.63
CA LEU A 272 -48.29 -5.51 47.35
C LEU A 272 -48.14 -4.69 48.64
N SER A 273 -48.70 -3.48 48.68
CA SER A 273 -48.69 -2.62 49.86
C SER A 273 -49.54 -3.21 50.99
N PHE A 274 -50.74 -3.70 50.70
CA PHE A 274 -51.60 -4.35 51.70
C PHE A 274 -51.03 -5.69 52.17
N ILE A 275 -50.38 -6.44 51.28
CA ILE A 275 -49.66 -7.66 51.67
C ILE A 275 -48.48 -7.30 52.60
N SER A 276 -47.71 -6.25 52.27
CA SER A 276 -46.64 -5.73 53.13
C SER A 276 -47.15 -5.31 54.50
N GLU A 277 -48.26 -4.59 54.57
CA GLU A 277 -48.88 -4.18 55.82
C GLU A 277 -49.31 -5.37 56.67
N ARG A 278 -49.86 -6.42 56.05
CA ARG A 278 -50.29 -7.64 56.75
C ARG A 278 -49.13 -8.38 57.42
N TYR A 279 -47.97 -8.48 56.76
CA TYR A 279 -46.85 -9.28 57.26
C TYR A 279 -45.77 -8.49 57.99
N TYR A 280 -45.58 -7.22 57.64
CA TYR A 280 -44.54 -6.35 58.22
C TYR A 280 -45.10 -5.20 59.07
N GLY A 281 -46.43 -5.05 59.14
CA GLY A 281 -47.08 -3.95 59.86
C GLY A 281 -46.92 -2.58 59.19
N THR A 282 -46.37 -2.53 57.98
CA THR A 282 -46.20 -1.29 57.21
C THR A 282 -46.32 -1.56 55.71
N GLN A 283 -46.94 -0.61 55.00
CA GLN A 283 -47.01 -0.65 53.53
C GLN A 283 -45.66 -0.34 52.87
N ALA A 284 -44.69 0.23 53.60
CA ALA A 284 -43.43 0.73 53.04
C ALA A 284 -42.52 -0.37 52.44
N ASN A 285 -42.69 -1.62 52.88
CA ASN A 285 -41.80 -2.74 52.52
C ASN A 285 -42.32 -3.59 51.34
N PHE A 286 -43.31 -3.11 50.60
CA PHE A 286 -43.87 -3.80 49.44
C PHE A 286 -42.82 -4.14 48.36
N ARG A 287 -41.79 -3.29 48.21
CA ARG A 287 -40.68 -3.50 47.26
C ARG A 287 -39.87 -4.75 47.58
N ILE A 288 -39.69 -5.07 48.86
CA ILE A 288 -38.96 -6.28 49.29
C ILE A 288 -39.71 -7.54 48.86
N ILE A 289 -41.04 -7.53 49.00
CA ILE A 289 -41.91 -8.63 48.54
C ILE A 289 -41.85 -8.73 47.02
N TYR A 290 -41.90 -7.61 46.30
CA TYR A 290 -41.78 -7.61 44.84
C TYR A 290 -40.44 -8.22 44.38
N GLU A 291 -39.32 -7.75 44.92
CA GLU A 291 -37.99 -8.21 44.51
C GLU A 291 -37.78 -9.70 44.77
N ALA A 292 -38.27 -10.22 45.89
CA ALA A 292 -38.18 -11.64 46.22
C ALA A 292 -39.06 -12.55 45.34
N ASN A 293 -40.05 -11.98 44.66
CA ASN A 293 -41.01 -12.72 43.83
C ASN A 293 -41.03 -12.19 42.39
N LYS A 294 -39.96 -11.52 41.95
CA LYS A 294 -39.91 -10.90 40.64
C LYS A 294 -40.11 -11.94 39.52
N ASP A 295 -39.64 -13.17 39.73
CA ASP A 295 -39.84 -14.28 38.79
C ASP A 295 -41.32 -14.71 38.64
N VAL A 296 -42.14 -14.48 39.66
CA VAL A 296 -43.57 -14.83 39.68
C VAL A 296 -44.45 -13.66 39.22
N ILE A 297 -44.08 -12.43 39.60
CA ILE A 297 -44.84 -11.21 39.31
C ILE A 297 -44.49 -10.63 37.92
N GLY A 298 -43.24 -10.81 37.47
CA GLY A 298 -42.70 -10.23 36.24
C GLY A 298 -42.20 -8.79 36.42
N ASP A 299 -41.92 -8.11 35.31
CA ASP A 299 -41.31 -6.78 35.31
C ASP A 299 -42.22 -5.65 35.81
N ASN A 300 -43.53 -5.89 35.89
CA ASN A 300 -44.50 -4.91 36.37
C ASN A 300 -44.99 -5.26 37.78
N MET A 301 -44.47 -4.53 38.77
CA MET A 301 -44.82 -4.71 40.19
C MET A 301 -46.30 -4.50 40.52
N SER A 302 -47.04 -3.76 39.69
CA SER A 302 -48.46 -3.48 39.93
C SER A 302 -49.39 -4.57 39.39
N LEU A 303 -48.86 -5.56 38.67
CA LEU A 303 -49.64 -6.62 38.01
C LEU A 303 -49.56 -7.95 38.77
N ILE A 304 -50.05 -7.98 40.02
CA ILE A 304 -50.30 -9.25 40.71
C ILE A 304 -51.68 -9.79 40.34
N ARG A 305 -51.78 -11.11 40.21
CA ARG A 305 -53.00 -11.82 39.79
C ARG A 305 -53.49 -12.72 40.93
N PRO A 306 -54.80 -12.78 41.18
CA PRO A 306 -55.37 -13.73 42.13
C PRO A 306 -54.92 -15.17 41.83
N GLY A 307 -54.58 -15.91 42.88
CA GLY A 307 -54.05 -17.27 42.79
C GLY A 307 -52.52 -17.38 42.69
N GLN A 308 -51.80 -16.28 42.50
CA GLN A 308 -50.33 -16.28 42.58
C GLN A 308 -49.87 -16.53 44.03
N VAL A 309 -48.88 -17.40 44.23
CA VAL A 309 -48.25 -17.62 45.54
C VAL A 309 -46.98 -16.78 45.63
N LEU A 310 -46.95 -15.83 46.57
CA LEU A 310 -45.81 -14.96 46.83
C LEU A 310 -45.11 -15.37 48.12
N LYS A 311 -43.80 -15.57 48.06
CA LYS A 311 -42.95 -15.83 49.22
C LYS A 311 -42.69 -14.52 49.97
N ILE A 312 -42.92 -14.47 51.27
CA ILE A 312 -42.73 -13.27 52.08
C ILE A 312 -41.36 -13.35 52.76
N PRO A 313 -40.37 -12.52 52.38
CA PRO A 313 -39.05 -12.55 52.99
C PRO A 313 -39.07 -12.24 54.48
N LYS A 314 -38.00 -12.62 55.17
CA LYS A 314 -37.69 -12.04 56.47
C LYS A 314 -36.94 -10.72 56.25
N LEU A 315 -37.41 -9.64 56.88
CA LEU A 315 -36.70 -8.34 56.93
C LEU A 315 -35.36 -8.47 57.64
#